data_AF-A0A1M5YLX6-F1
#
_entry.id   AF-A0A1M5YLX6-F1
#
_cell.length_a   1.000
_cell.length_b   1.000
_cell.length_c   1.000
_cell.angle_alpha   90.00
_cell.angle_beta   90.00
_cell.angle_gamma   90.00
#
_symmetry.space_group_name_H-M   'P 1'
#
loop_
_entity.id
_entity.type
_entity.pdbx_description
1 polymer ?
#
loop_
_entity_poly.entity_id
_entity_poly.type
_entity_poly.pdbx_seq_one_letter_code
_entity_poly.pdbx_strand_id
1 'polypeptide(L)'
;MESIGRLAGGVAHDFNNMLGVILGYTELSMNQLELKDKFYGNLQQTRVAAEHSADLTRQLLAFARRQTVTPKVIDLNEVVEWKSGVRLDLLSAISQA
;
A
#
# COMPACT_ATOMS: atom_id res chain seq x y z
N MET A 1 9.73 -12.41 -11.25
CA MET A 1 8.52 -11.60 -11.55
C MET A 1 7.81 -11.07 -10.29
N GLU A 2 8.08 -11.61 -9.08
CA GLU A 2 7.58 -11.10 -7.77
C GLU A 2 8.02 -9.67 -7.38
N SER A 3 9.06 -9.13 -8.02
CA SER A 3 9.66 -7.85 -7.66
C SER A 3 8.86 -6.63 -8.12
N ILE A 4 8.08 -6.76 -9.21
CA ILE A 4 7.29 -5.65 -9.77
C ILE A 4 6.09 -5.31 -8.87
N GLY A 5 5.38 -6.31 -8.35
CA GLY A 5 4.23 -6.09 -7.48
C GLY A 5 4.60 -5.45 -6.13
N ARG A 6 5.74 -5.86 -5.54
CA ARG A 6 6.26 -5.26 -4.30
C ARG A 6 6.73 -3.82 -4.50
N LEU A 7 7.47 -3.54 -5.58
CA LEU A 7 7.98 -2.20 -5.87
C LEU A 7 6.84 -1.24 -6.27
N ALA A 8 5.88 -1.71 -7.07
CA ALA A 8 4.67 -0.95 -7.41
C ALA A 8 3.82 -0.64 -6.17
N GLY A 9 3.75 -1.55 -5.19
CA GLY A 9 3.05 -1.33 -3.93
C GLY A 9 3.64 -0.18 -3.11
N GLY A 10 4.96 -0.16 -2.93
CA GLY A 10 5.66 0.91 -2.19
C GLY A 10 5.51 2.27 -2.89
N VAL A 11 5.79 2.33 -4.19
CA VAL A 11 5.69 3.58 -4.98
C VAL A 11 4.25 4.10 -5.00
N ALA A 12 3.26 3.24 -5.19
CA ALA A 12 1.85 3.65 -5.20
C ALA A 12 1.37 4.17 -3.84
N HIS A 13 1.86 3.58 -2.73
CA HIS A 13 1.56 4.05 -1.39
C HIS A 13 2.09 5.47 -1.17
N ASP A 14 3.38 5.70 -1.46
CA ASP A 14 4.01 7.00 -1.25
C ASP A 14 3.40 8.08 -2.16
N PHE A 15 3.06 7.72 -3.39
CA PHE A 15 2.35 8.62 -4.31
C PHE A 15 0.97 9.02 -3.79
N ASN A 16 0.19 8.06 -3.27
CA ASN A 16 -1.11 8.37 -2.65
C ASN A 16 -0.97 9.26 -1.41
N ASN A 17 0.10 9.09 -0.62
CA ASN A 17 0.37 9.98 0.52
C ASN A 17 0.61 11.42 0.07
N MET A 18 1.39 11.63 -1.00
CA MET A 18 1.60 12.96 -1.57
C MET A 18 0.32 13.55 -2.16
N LEU A 19 -0.51 12.75 -2.83
CA LEU A 19 -1.82 13.19 -3.32
C LEU A 19 -2.73 13.62 -2.17
N GLY A 20 -2.70 12.93 -1.03
CA GLY A 20 -3.43 13.33 0.17
C GLY A 20 -2.99 14.71 0.68
N VAL A 21 -1.69 14.98 0.71
CA VAL A 21 -1.16 16.30 1.09
C VAL A 21 -1.59 17.38 0.09
N ILE A 22 -1.48 17.10 -1.21
CA ILE A 22 -1.90 18.03 -2.29
C ILE A 22 -3.39 18.36 -2.17
N LEU A 23 -4.24 17.35 -2.00
CA LEU A 23 -5.68 17.52 -1.82
C LEU A 23 -5.99 18.33 -0.56
N GLY A 24 -5.39 17.99 0.57
CA GLY A 24 -5.61 18.69 1.84
C GLY A 24 -5.25 20.19 1.74
N TYR A 25 -4.10 20.54 1.20
CA TYR A 25 -3.74 21.95 1.01
C TYR A 25 -4.61 22.65 -0.03
N THR A 26 -5.04 21.93 -1.07
CA THR A 26 -5.96 22.48 -2.08
C THR A 26 -7.30 22.82 -1.45
N GLU A 27 -7.89 21.92 -0.67
CA GLU A 27 -9.16 22.11 0.03
C GLU A 27 -9.06 23.23 1.09
N LEU A 28 -8.00 23.25 1.90
CA LEU A 28 -7.77 24.32 2.86
C LEU A 28 -7.64 25.69 2.18
N SER A 29 -6.97 25.76 1.03
CA SER A 29 -6.83 27.01 0.27
C SER A 29 -8.18 27.43 -0.34
N MET A 30 -8.95 26.50 -0.91
CA MET A 30 -10.27 26.79 -1.45
C MET A 30 -11.24 27.29 -0.37
N ASN A 31 -11.15 26.77 0.86
CA ASN A 31 -11.96 27.21 1.99
C ASN A 31 -11.66 28.66 2.45
N GLN A 32 -10.50 29.20 2.09
CA GLN A 32 -10.12 30.59 2.41
C GLN A 32 -10.46 31.58 1.29
N LEU A 33 -10.86 31.09 0.11
CA LEU A 33 -11.16 31.91 -1.06
C LEU A 33 -12.67 32.08 -1.24
N GLU A 34 -13.08 33.25 -1.72
CA GLU A 34 -14.42 33.42 -2.27
C GLU A 34 -14.54 32.71 -3.63
N LEU A 35 -15.74 32.23 -3.96
CA LEU A 35 -16.01 31.54 -5.25
C LEU A 35 -15.67 32.38 -6.50
N LYS A 36 -15.65 33.70 -6.37
CA LYS A 36 -15.31 34.65 -7.45
C LYS A 36 -13.80 34.90 -7.55
N ASP A 37 -13.00 34.35 -6.65
CA ASP A 37 -11.56 34.49 -6.70
C ASP A 37 -11.01 33.81 -7.96
N LYS A 38 -10.13 34.53 -8.66
CA LYS A 38 -9.50 34.06 -9.92
C LYS A 38 -8.74 32.74 -9.76
N PHE A 39 -8.32 32.40 -8.54
CA PHE A 39 -7.59 31.17 -8.23
C PHE A 39 -8.50 30.00 -7.86
N TYR A 40 -9.78 30.24 -7.54
CA TYR A 40 -10.72 29.19 -7.15
C TYR A 40 -10.86 28.13 -8.26
N GLY A 41 -10.99 28.57 -9.51
CA GLY A 41 -11.06 27.68 -10.68
C GLY A 41 -9.80 26.82 -10.85
N ASN A 42 -8.61 27.41 -10.64
CA ASN A 42 -7.35 26.67 -10.72
C ASN A 42 -7.25 25.61 -9.62
N LEU A 43 -7.61 25.94 -8.38
CA LEU A 43 -7.60 24.99 -7.28
C LEU A 43 -8.62 23.87 -7.48
N GLN A 44 -9.79 24.18 -8.04
CA GLN A 44 -10.77 23.16 -8.42
C GLN A 44 -10.17 22.17 -9.44
N GLN A 45 -9.46 22.66 -10.46
CA GLN A 45 -8.80 21.79 -11.44
C GLN A 45 -7.67 20.97 -10.81
N THR A 46 -6.89 21.54 -9.89
CA THR A 46 -5.89 20.81 -9.12
C THR A 46 -6.51 19.67 -8.33
N ARG A 47 -7.65 19.91 -7.66
CA ARG A 47 -8.39 18.88 -6.91
C ARG A 47 -8.82 17.74 -7.84
N VAL A 48 -9.46 18.07 -8.95
CA VAL A 48 -9.93 17.07 -9.94
C VAL A 48 -8.78 16.25 -10.50
N ALA A 49 -7.65 16.88 -10.83
CA ALA A 49 -6.47 16.19 -11.33
C ALA A 49 -5.84 15.25 -10.28
N ALA A 50 -5.80 15.66 -9.02
CA ALA A 50 -5.30 14.85 -7.92
C ALA A 50 -6.21 13.64 -7.63
N GLU A 51 -7.53 13.82 -7.63
CA GLU A 51 -8.50 12.73 -7.51
C GLU A 51 -8.34 11.70 -8.63
N HIS A 52 -8.25 12.16 -9.88
CA HIS A 52 -8.03 11.29 -11.04
C HIS A 52 -6.69 10.53 -10.96
N SER A 53 -5.64 11.18 -10.46
CA SER A 53 -4.33 10.55 -10.26
C SER A 53 -4.37 9.43 -9.20
N ALA A 54 -5.17 9.61 -8.14
CA ALA A 54 -5.39 8.58 -7.12
C ALA A 54 -6.11 7.37 -7.72
N ASP A 55 -7.10 7.59 -8.59
CA ASP A 55 -7.82 6.52 -9.28
C ASP A 55 -6.93 5.72 -10.23
N LEU A 56 -6.09 6.40 -11.03
CA LEU A 56 -5.12 5.74 -11.89
C LEU A 56 -4.13 4.89 -11.09
N THR A 57 -3.66 5.42 -9.95
CA THR A 57 -2.74 4.70 -9.06
C THR A 57 -3.39 3.45 -8.46
N ARG A 58 -4.66 3.53 -8.06
CA ARG A 58 -5.44 2.38 -7.59
C ARG A 58 -5.61 1.32 -8.66
N GLN A 59 -5.90 1.72 -9.90
CA GLN A 59 -6.03 0.80 -11.04
C GLN A 59 -4.71 0.10 -11.36
N LEU A 60 -3.59 0.84 -11.35
CA LEU A 60 -2.26 0.28 -11.57
C LEU A 60 -1.89 -0.75 -10.49
N LEU A 61 -2.19 -0.46 -9.22
CA LEU A 61 -1.96 -1.38 -8.12
C LEU A 61 -2.83 -2.64 -8.23
N ALA A 62 -4.09 -2.49 -8.63
CA ALA A 62 -4.99 -3.61 -8.85
C ALA A 62 -4.48 -4.52 -9.98
N PHE A 63 -3.95 -3.94 -11.05
CA PHE A 63 -3.30 -4.69 -12.14
C PHE A 63 -2.05 -5.42 -11.67
N ALA A 64 -1.15 -4.72 -10.96
CA ALA A 64 0.09 -5.31 -10.44
C ALA A 64 -0.17 -6.50 -9.48
N ARG A 65 -1.24 -6.44 -8.66
CA ARG A 65 -1.64 -7.51 -7.74
C ARG A 65 -2.19 -8.75 -8.44
N ARG A 66 -2.90 -8.59 -9.58
CA ARG A 66 -3.46 -9.72 -10.34
C ARG A 66 -2.40 -10.62 -10.96
N GLN A 67 -1.16 -10.15 -11.10
CA GLN A 67 -0.04 -10.95 -11.62
C GLN A 67 0.69 -11.78 -10.55
N THR A 68 0.32 -11.72 -9.26
CA THR A 68 1.17 -12.26 -8.17
C THR A 68 0.44 -13.13 -7.13
N VAL A 69 -0.60 -13.85 -7.52
CA VAL A 69 -1.17 -14.89 -6.63
C VAL A 69 -1.07 -16.25 -7.32
N THR A 70 -0.01 -16.98 -6.99
CA THR A 70 0.10 -18.41 -7.29
C THR A 70 -0.20 -19.15 -6.00
N PRO A 71 -1.46 -19.54 -5.74
CA PRO A 71 -1.78 -20.33 -4.55
C PRO A 71 -0.97 -21.62 -4.61
N LYS A 72 -0.09 -21.83 -3.64
CA LYS A 72 0.60 -23.11 -3.46
C LYS A 72 -0.23 -23.96 -2.50
N VAL A 73 -0.38 -25.23 -2.84
CA VAL A 73 -0.83 -26.24 -1.87
C VAL A 73 0.28 -26.35 -0.83
N ILE A 74 -0.04 -25.99 0.40
CA ILE A 74 0.87 -26.08 1.55
C ILE A 74 0.29 -27.14 2.48
N ASP A 75 1.11 -28.09 2.90
CA ASP A 75 0.74 -29.00 3.97
C ASP A 75 0.77 -28.22 5.29
N LEU A 76 -0.41 -28.10 5.91
CA LEU A 76 -0.56 -27.41 7.20
C LEU A 76 0.23 -28.11 8.31
N ASN A 77 0.47 -29.42 8.22
CA ASN A 77 1.24 -30.17 9.21
C ASN A 77 2.72 -29.77 9.15
N GLU A 78 3.31 -29.62 7.96
CA GLU A 78 4.70 -29.16 7.80
C GLU A 78 4.91 -27.73 8.36
N VAL A 79 3.93 -26.85 8.15
CA VAL A 79 4.00 -25.45 8.64
C VAL A 79 3.88 -25.36 10.16
N VAL A 80 3.09 -26.25 10.77
CA VAL A 80 2.91 -26.32 12.23
C VAL A 80 4.12 -27.00 12.90
N GLU A 81 4.71 -28.02 12.28
CA GLU A 81 5.96 -28.64 12.75
C GLU A 81 7.13 -27.66 12.75
N TRP A 82 7.29 -26.84 11.70
CA TRP A 82 8.31 -25.79 11.65
C TRP A 82 8.22 -24.82 12.84
N LYS A 83 7.01 -24.43 13.25
CA LYS A 83 6.80 -23.53 14.39
C LYS A 83 6.89 -24.21 15.75
N SER A 84 6.83 -25.53 15.81
CA SER A 84 6.94 -26.30 17.05
C SER A 84 8.33 -26.90 17.28
N GLY A 85 9.16 -26.99 16.23
CA GLY A 85 10.55 -27.47 16.28
C GLY A 85 11.48 -26.67 17.19
N VAL A 86 11.19 -25.38 17.45
CA VAL A 86 12.01 -24.54 18.37
C VAL A 86 11.94 -25.03 19.83
N ARG A 87 11.03 -25.95 20.19
CA ARG A 87 10.85 -26.41 21.57
C ARG A 87 11.51 -27.75 21.90
N LEU A 88 11.89 -28.55 20.91
CA LEU A 88 12.50 -29.87 21.18
C LEU A 88 14.01 -29.77 21.43
N ASP A 89 14.68 -28.79 20.83
CA ASP A 89 16.12 -28.56 20.98
C ASP A 89 16.51 -28.13 22.41
N LEU A 90 15.59 -27.47 23.12
CA LEU A 90 15.80 -27.03 24.52
C LEU A 90 15.59 -28.16 25.53
N LEU A 91 14.79 -29.19 25.23
CA LEU A 91 14.57 -30.32 26.14
C LEU A 91 15.68 -31.37 26.04
N SER A 92 16.29 -31.56 24.87
CA SER A 92 17.46 -32.45 24.73
C SER A 92 18.72 -31.89 25.42
N ALA A 93 18.86 -30.56 25.51
CA ALA A 93 19.99 -29.91 26.16
C ALA A 93 19.93 -29.98 27.71
N ILE A 94 18.73 -30.06 28.30
CA ILE A 94 18.55 -30.13 29.77
C ILE A 94 18.70 -31.56 30.30
N SER A 95 18.48 -32.59 29.46
CA SER A 95 18.62 -34.00 29.89
C SER A 95 20.06 -34.53 29.87
N GLN A 96 21.04 -33.76 29.36
CA GLN A 96 22.46 -34.12 29.31
C GLN A 96 23.36 -33.25 30.20
N ALA A 97 22.79 -32.40 31.05
CA ALA A 97 23.49 -31.62 32.09
C ALA A 97 23.12 -32.14 33.48
#